data_AF-A0A2X3FA44-F1
#
_entry.id   AF-A0A2X3FA44-F1
#
_cell.length_a   1.000
_cell.length_b   1.000
_cell.length_c   1.000
_cell.angle_alpha   90.00
_cell.angle_beta   90.00
_cell.angle_gamma   90.00
#
_symmetry.space_group_name_H-M   'P 1'
#
loop_
_entity.id
_entity.type
_entity.pdbx_description
1 polymer ?
#
loop_
_entity_poly.entity_id
_entity_poly.type
_entity_poly.pdbx_seq_one_letter_code
_entity_poly.pdbx_strand_id
1 'polypeptide(L)'
;MSWIGVCDAEQVQEDFPYSGNIDGKEIGIYLIDGEYYALEDVCPHAYALLSQGFVEDGKVECPLHEAVFDVKTGQCLHGPGGRNLNRYPVRVYDNQIQITFIEENVAMSESLDFNPALPESRQFTPPAEGGNGNIHKPGDYHNLIWQTRSRVPENWELQLIATLETLFEQGAESLGELVNGLNGVRMHDQQGEPWSESSFQAFLQVNGY
;
A
#
# COMPACT_ATOMS: atom_id res chain seq x y z
N MET A 1 -7.58 4.22 -24.24
CA MET A 1 -6.53 3.34 -23.68
C MET A 1 -5.35 3.35 -24.63
N SER A 2 -4.25 4.00 -24.24
CA SER A 2 -3.01 4.03 -25.03
C SER A 2 -2.12 2.87 -24.60
N TRP A 3 -1.50 2.20 -25.56
CA TRP A 3 -0.48 1.18 -25.29
C TRP A 3 0.88 1.85 -25.10
N ILE A 4 1.61 1.45 -24.05
CA ILE A 4 2.88 2.03 -23.64
C ILE A 4 3.92 0.91 -23.62
N GLY A 5 5.06 1.13 -24.28
CA GLY A 5 6.17 0.18 -24.28
C GLY A 5 6.88 0.12 -22.93
N VAL A 6 7.19 -1.09 -22.47
CA VAL A 6 7.92 -1.34 -21.22
C VAL A 6 9.35 -1.78 -21.52
N CYS A 7 9.52 -2.83 -22.33
CA CYS A 7 10.80 -3.42 -22.70
C CYS A 7 10.68 -4.24 -23.99
N ASP A 8 11.81 -4.70 -24.53
CA ASP A 8 11.84 -5.67 -25.62
C ASP A 8 11.53 -7.07 -25.11
N ALA A 9 10.85 -7.89 -25.91
CA ALA A 9 10.42 -9.24 -25.51
C ALA A 9 11.59 -10.15 -25.08
N GLU A 10 12.77 -9.97 -25.71
CA GLU A 10 13.98 -10.74 -25.42
C GLU A 10 14.61 -10.43 -24.05
N GLN A 11 14.21 -9.33 -23.41
CA GLN A 11 14.71 -8.94 -22.09
C GLN A 11 14.05 -9.71 -20.94
N VAL A 12 12.99 -10.46 -21.22
CA VAL A 12 12.21 -11.19 -20.22
C VAL A 12 12.42 -12.68 -20.43
N GLN A 13 12.78 -13.40 -19.36
CA GLN A 13 12.93 -14.86 -19.37
C GLN A 13 12.07 -15.44 -18.24
N GLU A 14 11.74 -16.74 -18.30
CA GLU A 14 10.83 -17.38 -17.33
C GLU A 14 11.28 -17.17 -15.87
N ASP A 15 12.58 -17.32 -15.60
CA ASP A 15 13.16 -17.16 -14.26
C ASP A 15 13.68 -15.73 -13.98
N PHE A 16 13.67 -14.85 -14.98
CA PHE A 16 14.23 -13.51 -14.89
C PHE A 16 13.21 -12.48 -15.38
N PRO A 17 12.27 -12.08 -14.51
CA PRO A 17 11.32 -11.02 -14.83
C PRO A 17 12.04 -9.67 -15.03
N TYR A 18 11.39 -8.79 -15.76
CA TYR A 18 11.90 -7.44 -16.03
C TYR A 18 11.13 -6.41 -15.22
N SER A 19 11.83 -5.41 -14.67
CA SER A 19 11.23 -4.25 -14.01
C SER A 19 11.37 -3.01 -14.90
N GLY A 20 10.25 -2.36 -15.21
CA GLY A 20 10.21 -1.13 -15.98
C GLY A 20 9.48 0.00 -15.25
N ASN A 21 10.05 1.20 -15.26
CA ASN A 21 9.42 2.38 -14.68
C ASN A 21 8.65 3.17 -15.75
N ILE A 22 7.34 3.40 -15.53
CA ILE A 22 6.49 4.21 -16.40
C ILE A 22 5.79 5.27 -15.54
N ASP A 23 6.11 6.54 -15.78
CA ASP A 23 5.56 7.69 -15.05
C ASP A 23 5.63 7.52 -13.51
N GLY A 24 6.74 6.96 -13.01
CA GLY A 24 6.96 6.74 -11.57
C GLY A 24 6.31 5.48 -11.01
N LYS A 25 5.67 4.64 -11.84
CA LYS A 25 5.15 3.32 -11.44
C LYS A 25 6.10 2.23 -11.89
N GLU A 26 6.50 1.38 -10.95
CA GLU A 26 7.28 0.18 -11.27
C GLU A 26 6.36 -0.94 -11.76
N ILE A 27 6.68 -1.50 -12.93
CA ILE A 27 5.92 -2.51 -13.63
C ILE A 27 6.78 -3.76 -13.78
N GLY A 28 6.33 -4.86 -13.20
CA GLY A 28 6.99 -6.15 -13.31
C GLY A 28 6.42 -6.92 -14.50
N ILE A 29 7.28 -7.37 -15.40
CA ILE A 29 6.95 -8.20 -16.56
C ILE A 29 7.47 -9.61 -16.34
N TYR A 30 6.57 -10.58 -16.46
CA TYR A 30 6.81 -11.99 -16.18
C TYR A 30 6.48 -12.82 -17.41
N LEU A 31 7.26 -13.86 -17.68
CA LEU A 31 7.00 -14.84 -18.73
C LEU A 31 6.66 -16.18 -18.07
N ILE A 32 5.41 -16.61 -18.17
CA ILE A 32 4.93 -17.86 -17.55
C ILE A 32 4.32 -18.74 -18.64
N ASP A 33 4.83 -19.96 -18.80
CA ASP A 33 4.35 -20.92 -19.81
C ASP A 33 4.31 -20.35 -21.24
N GLY A 34 5.27 -19.47 -21.59
CA GLY A 34 5.32 -18.78 -22.89
C GLY A 34 4.37 -17.59 -23.04
N GLU A 35 3.64 -17.19 -21.99
CA GLU A 35 2.75 -16.02 -22.00
C GLU A 35 3.28 -14.89 -21.11
N TYR A 36 3.14 -13.64 -21.57
CA TYR A 36 3.57 -12.46 -20.81
C TYR A 36 2.47 -11.92 -19.91
N TYR A 37 2.85 -11.59 -18.68
CA TYR A 37 2.00 -10.99 -17.66
C TYR A 37 2.67 -9.72 -17.12
N ALA A 38 1.87 -8.69 -16.83
CA ALA A 38 2.34 -7.47 -16.22
C ALA A 38 1.57 -7.16 -14.94
N LEU A 39 2.31 -6.89 -13.88
CA LEU A 39 1.83 -6.56 -12.55
C LEU A 39 2.48 -5.27 -12.06
N GLU A 40 1.92 -4.65 -11.03
CA GLU A 40 2.72 -3.70 -10.26
C GLU A 40 3.93 -4.44 -9.66
N ASP A 41 5.11 -3.84 -9.74
CA ASP A 41 6.32 -4.50 -9.28
C ASP A 41 6.57 -4.28 -7.78
N VAL A 42 5.94 -3.28 -7.20
CA VAL A 42 6.13 -2.91 -5.81
C VAL A 42 5.28 -3.81 -4.92
N CYS A 43 5.93 -4.60 -4.06
CA CYS A 43 5.23 -5.39 -3.06
C CYS A 43 4.43 -4.48 -2.11
N PRO A 44 3.09 -4.65 -1.99
CA PRO A 44 2.25 -3.77 -1.17
C PRO A 44 2.55 -3.81 0.33
N HIS A 45 3.33 -4.79 0.78
CA HIS A 45 3.71 -4.94 2.18
C HIS A 45 4.77 -3.93 2.63
N ALA A 46 5.90 -3.88 1.94
CA ALA A 46 7.09 -3.14 2.37
C ALA A 46 7.96 -2.66 1.20
N TYR A 47 7.32 -2.40 0.05
CA TYR A 47 7.89 -1.70 -1.11
C TYR A 47 9.11 -2.35 -1.80
N ALA A 48 9.40 -3.62 -1.53
CA ALA A 48 10.40 -4.38 -2.28
C ALA A 48 9.92 -4.64 -3.72
N LEU A 49 10.84 -4.68 -4.69
CA LEU A 49 10.53 -5.04 -6.07
C LEU A 49 10.37 -6.56 -6.20
N LEU A 50 9.21 -6.98 -6.68
CA LEU A 50 8.84 -8.38 -6.87
C LEU A 50 9.67 -9.03 -7.99
N SER A 51 10.07 -8.27 -9.01
CA SER A 51 10.97 -8.76 -10.05
C SER A 51 12.37 -9.14 -9.55
N GLN A 52 12.75 -8.71 -8.34
CA GLN A 52 14.00 -9.13 -7.69
C GLN A 52 13.81 -10.38 -6.82
N GLY A 53 12.59 -10.91 -6.79
CA GLY A 53 12.19 -12.11 -6.10
C GLY A 53 12.45 -13.39 -6.88
N PHE A 54 11.78 -14.46 -6.44
CA PHE A 54 11.87 -15.78 -7.05
C PHE A 54 10.57 -16.11 -7.78
N VAL A 55 10.67 -16.58 -9.02
CA VAL A 55 9.51 -16.98 -9.84
C VAL A 55 9.50 -18.49 -9.98
N GLU A 56 8.41 -19.14 -9.56
CA GLU A 56 8.24 -20.59 -9.68
C GLU A 56 6.74 -20.94 -9.76
N ASP A 57 6.39 -21.93 -10.60
CA ASP A 57 5.02 -22.44 -10.76
C ASP A 57 3.95 -21.35 -11.00
N GLY A 58 4.29 -20.32 -11.78
CA GLY A 58 3.38 -19.20 -12.07
C GLY A 58 3.17 -18.24 -10.91
N LYS A 59 4.05 -18.25 -9.90
CA LYS A 59 4.01 -17.39 -8.73
C LYS A 59 5.29 -16.58 -8.63
N VAL A 60 5.21 -15.41 -8.00
CA VAL A 60 6.35 -14.61 -7.62
C VAL A 60 6.40 -14.49 -6.09
N GLU A 61 7.54 -14.83 -5.51
CA GLU A 61 7.85 -14.68 -4.09
C GLU A 61 8.67 -13.41 -3.87
N CYS A 62 8.18 -12.53 -2.99
CA CYS A 62 8.84 -11.28 -2.64
C CYS A 62 10.20 -11.54 -1.95
N PRO A 63 11.30 -10.90 -2.40
CA PRO A 63 12.64 -11.18 -1.89
C PRO A 63 12.87 -10.74 -0.45
N LEU A 64 11.96 -9.94 0.12
CA LEU A 64 12.15 -9.34 1.44
C LEU A 64 11.53 -10.16 2.57
N HIS A 65 10.25 -10.50 2.44
CA HIS A 65 9.48 -11.18 3.49
C HIS A 65 8.65 -12.36 2.94
N GLU A 66 9.02 -12.88 1.75
CA GLU A 66 8.50 -14.14 1.21
C GLU A 66 6.98 -14.16 0.95
N ALA A 67 6.37 -12.98 0.79
CA ALA A 67 4.98 -12.88 0.33
C ALA A 67 4.87 -13.46 -1.08
N VAL A 68 3.89 -14.34 -1.31
CA VAL A 68 3.72 -15.04 -2.59
C VAL A 68 2.49 -14.53 -3.32
N PHE A 69 2.65 -14.20 -4.60
CA PHE A 69 1.58 -13.71 -5.47
C PHE A 69 1.45 -14.60 -6.71
N ASP A 70 0.21 -14.83 -7.13
CA ASP A 70 -0.09 -15.48 -8.40
C ASP A 70 0.16 -14.49 -9.56
N VAL A 71 1.04 -14.83 -10.49
CA VAL A 71 1.46 -13.92 -11.57
C VAL A 71 0.32 -13.64 -12.56
N LYS A 72 -0.56 -14.63 -12.79
CA LYS A 72 -1.62 -14.55 -13.79
C LYS A 72 -2.80 -13.69 -13.32
N THR A 73 -3.11 -13.77 -12.03
CA THR A 73 -4.29 -13.15 -11.42
C THR A 73 -3.97 -11.95 -10.53
N GLY A 74 -2.71 -11.82 -10.06
CA GLY A 74 -2.27 -10.82 -9.10
C GLY A 74 -2.67 -11.17 -7.65
N GLN A 75 -3.26 -12.34 -7.40
CA GLN A 75 -3.77 -12.69 -6.07
C GLN A 75 -2.62 -12.89 -5.08
N CYS A 76 -2.72 -12.30 -3.89
CA CYS A 76 -1.85 -12.64 -2.77
C CYS A 76 -2.22 -14.05 -2.25
N LEU A 77 -1.33 -15.01 -2.47
CA LEU A 77 -1.50 -16.41 -2.06
C LEU A 77 -0.93 -16.68 -0.66
N HIS A 78 0.15 -15.99 -0.31
CA HIS A 78 0.80 -16.12 0.99
C HIS A 78 1.24 -14.76 1.54
N GLY A 79 1.02 -14.56 2.84
CA GLY A 79 1.37 -13.34 3.54
C GLY A 79 2.89 -13.18 3.70
N PRO A 80 3.36 -11.96 4.05
CA PRO A 80 2.58 -10.80 4.47
C PRO A 80 2.23 -9.80 3.33
N GLY A 81 1.86 -10.25 2.12
CA GLY A 81 1.68 -9.40 0.93
C GLY A 81 0.65 -8.24 0.97
N GLY A 82 -0.16 -8.12 2.02
CA GLY A 82 -1.05 -6.99 2.27
C GLY A 82 -2.35 -6.99 1.46
N ARG A 83 -2.25 -6.95 0.12
CA ARG A 83 -3.39 -6.96 -0.82
C ARG A 83 -3.02 -7.66 -2.12
N ASN A 84 -4.00 -7.89 -2.99
CA ASN A 84 -3.74 -8.34 -4.37
C ASN A 84 -3.03 -7.25 -5.17
N LEU A 85 -2.25 -7.67 -6.16
CA LEU A 85 -1.54 -6.81 -7.09
C LEU A 85 -2.45 -6.32 -8.22
N ASN A 86 -2.23 -5.08 -8.63
CA ASN A 86 -2.78 -4.54 -9.86
C ASN A 86 -2.19 -5.28 -11.06
N ARG A 87 -3.03 -5.56 -12.06
CA ARG A 87 -2.60 -6.13 -13.33
C ARG A 87 -2.77 -5.15 -14.47
N TYR A 88 -1.88 -5.26 -15.44
CA TYR A 88 -1.94 -4.48 -16.66
C TYR A 88 -2.12 -5.43 -17.85
N PRO A 89 -3.09 -5.18 -18.75
CA PRO A 89 -3.19 -5.94 -19.98
C PRO A 89 -1.90 -5.79 -20.77
N VAL A 90 -1.35 -6.91 -21.21
CA VAL A 90 -0.11 -6.99 -21.97
C VAL A 90 -0.41 -7.34 -23.42
N ARG A 91 0.38 -6.78 -24.34
CA ARG A 91 0.54 -7.32 -25.69
C ARG A 91 2.00 -7.25 -26.11
N VAL A 92 2.38 -8.12 -27.04
CA VAL A 92 3.62 -7.97 -27.79
C VAL A 92 3.30 -7.34 -29.14
N TYR A 93 3.95 -6.23 -29.47
CA TYR A 93 3.80 -5.55 -30.75
C TYR A 93 5.15 -5.00 -31.20
N ASP A 94 5.58 -5.38 -32.40
CA ASP A 94 6.87 -4.95 -32.98
C ASP A 94 8.07 -5.24 -32.06
N ASN A 95 8.16 -6.48 -31.58
CA ASN A 95 9.16 -6.96 -30.61
C ASN A 95 9.14 -6.30 -29.22
N GLN A 96 8.20 -5.37 -28.98
CA GLN A 96 8.08 -4.66 -27.72
C GLN A 96 6.92 -5.21 -26.88
N ILE A 97 7.19 -5.43 -25.59
CA ILE A 97 6.14 -5.68 -24.60
C ILE A 97 5.51 -4.33 -24.25
N GLN A 98 4.21 -4.25 -24.47
CA GLN A 98 3.41 -3.06 -24.23
C GLN A 98 2.29 -3.34 -23.23
N ILE A 99 2.01 -2.38 -22.37
CA ILE A 99 0.89 -2.42 -21.43
C ILE A 99 -0.12 -1.30 -21.71
N THR A 100 -1.32 -1.45 -21.16
CA THR A 100 -2.23 -0.30 -20.94
C THR A 100 -2.59 -0.24 -19.47
N PHE A 101 -2.76 0.97 -18.94
CA PHE A 101 -3.45 1.13 -17.67
C PHE A 101 -4.93 0.82 -17.88
N ILE A 102 -5.50 0.02 -17.00
CA ILE A 102 -6.95 -0.11 -16.86
C ILE A 102 -7.37 1.07 -16.02
N GLU A 103 -8.29 1.90 -16.50
CA GLU A 103 -9.00 2.81 -15.61
C GLU A 103 -9.77 1.94 -14.63
N GLU A 104 -9.28 1.87 -13.39
CA GLU A 104 -10.07 1.29 -12.33
C GLU A 104 -11.29 2.18 -12.16
N ASN A 105 -12.42 1.75 -12.72
CA ASN A 105 -13.66 1.91 -11.98
C ASN A 105 -13.42 1.13 -10.70
N VAL A 106 -12.97 1.86 -9.67
CA VAL A 106 -12.97 1.37 -8.29
C VAL A 106 -14.44 1.12 -7.98
N ALA A 107 -14.94 -0.05 -8.39
CA ALA A 107 -15.98 -0.71 -7.66
C ALA A 107 -15.31 -0.99 -6.33
N MET A 108 -15.41 -0.01 -5.43
CA MET A 108 -15.08 -0.18 -4.04
C MET A 108 -15.75 -1.49 -3.67
N SER A 109 -14.93 -2.51 -3.42
CA SER A 109 -15.32 -3.53 -2.47
C SER A 109 -15.94 -2.74 -1.31
N GLU A 110 -17.13 -3.12 -0.86
CA GLU A 110 -17.81 -2.49 0.28
C GLU A 110 -17.00 -2.61 1.59
N SER A 111 -15.70 -2.86 1.52
CA SER A 111 -14.71 -2.52 2.54
C SER A 111 -14.71 -1.01 2.74
N LEU A 112 -15.46 -0.55 3.71
CA LEU A 112 -15.27 0.77 4.29
C LEU A 112 -13.79 0.91 4.71
N ASP A 113 -13.11 1.98 4.28
CA ASP A 113 -11.74 2.34 4.70
C ASP A 113 -11.64 2.77 6.18
N PHE A 114 -12.68 2.46 6.95
CA PHE A 114 -12.87 2.78 8.35
C PHE A 114 -13.90 1.81 8.93
N ASN A 115 -13.87 1.58 10.24
CA ASN A 115 -14.83 0.72 10.92
C ASN A 115 -15.80 1.58 11.75
N PRO A 116 -17.03 1.82 11.29
CA PRO A 116 -18.01 2.65 12.01
C PRO A 116 -18.44 2.07 13.36
N ALA A 117 -18.12 0.80 13.64
CA ALA A 117 -18.37 0.17 14.93
C ALA A 117 -17.24 0.42 15.95
N LEU A 118 -16.15 1.08 15.57
CA LEU A 118 -15.12 1.49 16.53
C LEU A 118 -15.64 2.64 17.41
N PRO A 119 -15.45 2.56 18.73
CA PRO A 119 -15.73 3.68 19.61
C PRO A 119 -14.82 4.86 19.26
N GLU A 120 -15.35 6.08 19.28
CA GLU A 120 -14.57 7.32 19.05
C GLU A 120 -13.48 7.53 20.12
N SER A 121 -13.56 6.84 21.27
CA SER A 121 -12.63 7.01 22.39
C SER A 121 -11.62 5.86 22.54
N ARG A 122 -10.34 6.24 22.56
CA ARG A 122 -9.19 5.37 22.81
C ARG A 122 -9.06 5.07 24.31
N GLN A 123 -9.69 3.99 24.75
CA GLN A 123 -9.14 3.16 25.82
C GLN A 123 -9.59 1.73 25.59
N PHE A 124 -8.85 1.00 24.75
CA PHE A 124 -9.02 -0.44 24.63
C PHE A 124 -8.46 -1.07 25.91
N THR A 125 -9.35 -1.38 26.86
CA THR A 125 -9.00 -2.31 27.94
C THR A 125 -9.19 -3.71 27.37
N PRO A 126 -8.12 -4.52 27.23
CA PRO A 126 -8.29 -5.89 26.79
C PRO A 126 -9.28 -6.63 27.69
N PRO A 127 -10.15 -7.49 27.15
CA PRO A 127 -11.00 -8.33 27.97
C PRO A 127 -10.17 -9.13 28.98
N ALA A 128 -10.56 -9.08 30.25
CA ALA A 128 -9.90 -9.85 31.31
C ALA A 128 -10.24 -11.36 31.27
N GLU A 129 -11.20 -11.74 30.43
CA GLU A 129 -11.63 -13.11 30.19
C GLU A 129 -11.21 -13.55 28.79
N GLY A 130 -10.70 -14.78 28.67
CA GLY A 130 -10.38 -15.39 27.38
C GLY A 130 -11.62 -15.47 26.49
N GLY A 131 -11.44 -15.32 25.17
CA GLY A 131 -12.52 -15.24 24.18
C GLY A 131 -13.52 -16.38 24.22
N ASN A 132 -14.64 -16.23 23.49
CA ASN A 132 -15.90 -17.00 23.55
C ASN A 132 -15.85 -18.55 23.42
N GLY A 133 -14.67 -19.18 23.44
CA GLY A 133 -14.49 -20.62 23.39
C GLY A 133 -14.63 -21.24 22.00
N ASN A 134 -14.80 -20.45 20.93
CA ASN A 134 -14.95 -20.96 19.57
C ASN A 134 -13.68 -20.77 18.73
N ILE A 135 -13.20 -21.87 18.15
CA ILE A 135 -12.15 -21.85 17.13
C ILE A 135 -12.84 -21.69 15.77
N HIS A 136 -12.59 -20.58 15.08
CA HIS A 136 -13.10 -20.39 13.72
C HIS A 136 -12.36 -21.31 12.75
N LYS A 137 -13.10 -21.90 11.81
CA LYS A 137 -12.50 -22.70 10.73
C LYS A 137 -11.83 -21.75 9.73
N PRO A 138 -10.58 -22.03 9.30
CA PRO A 138 -9.94 -21.27 8.22
C PRO A 138 -10.83 -21.26 6.97
N GLY A 139 -11.09 -20.07 6.41
CA GLY A 139 -11.92 -19.88 5.22
C GLY A 139 -13.41 -19.58 5.49
N ASP A 140 -13.94 -19.94 6.66
CA ASP A 140 -15.36 -19.68 7.02
C ASP A 140 -15.57 -18.33 7.72
N TYR A 141 -14.48 -17.74 8.24
CA TYR A 141 -14.53 -16.45 8.91
C TYR A 141 -13.95 -15.38 8.01
N HIS A 142 -14.75 -14.34 7.75
CA HIS A 142 -14.24 -13.15 7.08
C HIS A 142 -13.27 -12.45 8.03
N ASN A 143 -11.98 -12.46 7.67
CA ASN A 143 -11.00 -11.68 8.39
C ASN A 143 -11.42 -10.20 8.33
N LEU A 144 -11.77 -9.64 9.47
CA LEU A 144 -11.95 -8.21 9.58
C LEU A 144 -10.59 -7.57 9.31
N ILE A 145 -10.49 -6.79 8.23
CA ILE A 145 -9.36 -5.89 8.06
C ILE A 145 -9.35 -5.00 9.29
N TRP A 146 -8.26 -5.03 10.05
CA TRP A 146 -8.15 -4.30 11.30
C TRP A 146 -8.06 -2.81 10.98
N GLN A 147 -9.21 -2.16 10.92
CA GLN A 147 -9.31 -0.71 10.77
C GLN A 147 -9.04 -0.07 12.13
N THR A 148 -8.27 1.02 12.15
CA THR A 148 -7.93 1.77 13.37
C THR A 148 -8.72 3.06 13.50
N ARG A 149 -9.61 3.35 12.55
CA ARG A 149 -10.36 4.61 12.44
C ARG A 149 -11.85 4.34 12.33
N SER A 150 -12.66 5.12 13.04
CA SER A 150 -14.13 5.03 13.02
C SER A 150 -14.78 5.81 11.87
N ARG A 151 -14.01 6.65 11.18
CA ARG A 151 -14.44 7.48 10.05
C ARG A 151 -13.32 7.73 9.05
N VAL A 152 -13.70 8.12 7.83
CA VAL A 152 -12.76 8.68 6.84
C VAL A 152 -12.00 9.89 7.42
N PRO A 153 -10.73 10.09 7.03
CA PRO A 153 -9.98 11.29 7.41
C PRO A 153 -10.66 12.55 6.89
N GLU A 154 -10.67 13.59 7.71
CA GLU A 154 -11.08 14.92 7.28
C GLU A 154 -10.00 15.58 6.43
N ASN A 155 -10.38 16.56 5.60
CA ASN A 155 -9.44 17.30 4.76
C ASN A 155 -8.28 17.93 5.56
N TRP A 156 -8.56 18.40 6.78
CA TRP A 156 -7.52 18.94 7.68
C TRP A 156 -6.48 17.88 8.04
N GLU A 157 -6.90 16.63 8.31
CA GLU A 157 -5.99 15.53 8.65
C GLU A 157 -5.12 15.14 7.45
N LEU A 158 -5.72 15.10 6.25
CA LEU A 158 -4.99 14.85 5.01
C LEU A 158 -3.95 15.94 4.72
N GLN A 159 -4.31 17.21 4.95
CA GLN A 159 -3.39 18.34 4.79
C GLN A 159 -2.26 18.32 5.82
N LEU A 160 -2.55 17.96 7.06
CA LEU A 160 -1.53 17.81 8.09
C LEU A 160 -0.49 16.76 7.71
N ILE A 161 -0.93 15.58 7.25
CA ILE A 161 -0.05 14.49 6.83
C ILE A 161 0.82 14.93 5.64
N ALA A 162 0.21 15.46 4.58
CA ALA A 162 0.95 15.91 3.39
C ALA A 162 1.99 16.99 3.73
N THR A 163 1.66 17.87 4.68
CA THR A 163 2.60 18.89 5.16
C THR A 163 3.74 18.27 5.93
N LEU A 164 3.47 17.30 6.81
CA LEU A 164 4.51 16.58 7.56
C LEU A 164 5.45 15.82 6.63
N GLU A 165 4.91 15.10 5.63
CA GLU A 165 5.70 14.42 4.60
C GLU A 165 6.66 15.39 3.91
N THR A 166 6.14 16.54 3.47
CA THR A 166 6.95 17.60 2.85
C THR A 166 8.05 18.11 3.78
N LEU A 167 7.77 18.30 5.08
CA LEU A 167 8.76 18.77 6.04
C LEU A 167 9.87 17.73 6.29
N PHE A 168 9.52 16.44 6.34
CA PHE A 168 10.50 15.37 6.46
C PHE A 168 11.36 15.25 5.21
N GLU A 169 10.78 15.36 4.00
CA GLU A 169 11.55 15.41 2.75
C GLU A 169 12.52 16.58 2.68
N GLN A 170 12.18 17.70 3.33
CA GLN A 170 13.04 18.87 3.47
C GLN A 170 14.11 18.74 4.56
N GLY A 171 14.13 17.62 5.30
CA GLY A 171 15.15 17.31 6.30
C GLY A 171 14.83 17.78 7.72
N ALA A 172 13.56 17.99 8.07
CA ALA A 172 13.19 18.21 9.46
C ALA A 172 13.45 16.93 10.29
N GLU A 173 14.32 17.01 11.29
CA GLU A 173 14.73 15.85 12.12
C GLU A 173 14.35 16.03 13.60
N SER A 174 13.94 17.24 13.99
CA SER A 174 13.56 17.56 15.36
C SER A 174 12.11 18.05 15.48
N LEU A 175 11.54 17.88 16.67
CA LEU A 175 10.19 18.36 17.01
C LEU A 175 10.05 19.88 16.80
N GLY A 176 11.06 20.65 17.17
CA GLY A 176 11.07 22.10 16.99
C GLY A 176 11.04 22.50 15.50
N GLU A 177 11.77 21.78 14.64
CA GLU A 177 11.75 22.02 13.19
C GLU A 177 10.38 21.70 12.59
N LEU A 178 9.74 20.60 13.01
CA LEU A 178 8.40 20.24 12.56
C LEU A 178 7.37 21.29 12.98
N VAL A 179 7.37 21.70 14.25
CA VAL A 179 6.45 22.73 14.77
C VAL A 179 6.64 24.06 14.05
N ASN A 180 7.89 24.48 13.84
CA ASN A 180 8.20 25.71 13.11
C ASN A 180 7.76 25.61 11.63
N GLY A 181 7.98 24.47 10.99
CA GLY A 181 7.57 24.21 9.61
C GLY A 181 6.05 24.27 9.44
N LEU A 182 5.31 23.57 10.31
CA LEU A 182 3.85 23.57 10.34
C LEU A 182 3.28 24.98 10.51
N ASN A 183 3.77 25.72 11.51
CA ASN A 183 3.35 27.09 11.76
C ASN A 183 3.73 28.03 10.62
N GLY A 184 4.89 27.82 9.98
CA GLY A 184 5.36 28.61 8.84
C GLY A 184 4.40 28.57 7.64
N VAL A 185 3.74 27.42 7.43
CA VAL A 185 2.71 27.26 6.38
C VAL A 185 1.28 27.41 6.90
N ARG A 186 1.11 27.87 8.15
CA ARG A 186 -0.19 28.03 8.84
C ARG A 186 -1.00 26.73 8.96
N MET A 187 -0.32 25.58 9.01
CA MET A 187 -0.92 24.29 9.33
C MET A 187 -1.08 24.19 10.85
N HIS A 188 -2.08 24.89 11.39
CA HIS A 188 -2.38 24.99 12.81
C HIS A 188 -3.21 23.79 13.33
N ASP A 189 -3.47 23.75 14.63
CA ASP A 189 -4.34 22.72 15.21
C ASP A 189 -5.80 22.82 14.73
N GLN A 190 -6.66 21.88 15.13
CA GLN A 190 -8.07 21.86 14.73
C GLN A 190 -8.87 23.05 15.26
N GLN A 191 -8.37 23.74 16.28
CA GLN A 191 -8.97 24.96 16.82
C GLN A 191 -8.46 26.21 16.08
N GLY A 192 -7.47 26.07 15.20
CA GLY A 192 -6.83 27.15 14.44
C GLY A 192 -5.68 27.82 15.18
N GLU A 193 -5.26 27.29 16.33
CA GLU A 193 -4.17 27.84 17.13
C GLU A 193 -2.80 27.33 16.64
N PRO A 194 -1.76 28.18 16.65
CA PRO A 194 -0.41 27.76 16.30
C PRO A 194 0.09 26.64 17.23
N TRP A 195 0.87 25.72 16.67
CA TRP A 195 1.47 24.65 17.44
C TRP A 195 2.54 25.16 18.39
N SER A 196 2.59 24.53 19.56
CA SER A 196 3.74 24.49 20.44
C SER A 196 4.28 23.07 20.46
N GLU A 197 5.54 22.86 20.84
CA GLU A 197 6.09 21.52 21.02
C GLU A 197 5.23 20.67 21.97
N SER A 198 4.73 21.28 23.07
CA SER A 198 3.88 20.59 24.04
C SER A 198 2.49 20.26 23.50
N SER A 199 1.83 21.19 22.78
CA SER A 199 0.50 20.92 22.20
C SER A 199 0.58 19.90 21.07
N PHE A 200 1.64 19.94 20.26
CA PHE A 200 1.88 18.95 19.22
C PHE A 200 2.22 17.57 19.80
N GLN A 201 3.07 17.49 20.85
CA GLN A 201 3.32 16.24 21.57
C GLN A 201 2.04 15.66 22.18
N ALA A 202 1.20 16.49 22.80
CA ALA A 202 -0.08 16.03 23.35
C ALA A 202 -1.01 15.49 22.25
N PHE A 203 -1.04 16.16 21.09
CA PHE A 203 -1.75 15.67 19.91
C PHE A 203 -1.23 14.30 19.42
N LEU A 204 0.10 14.09 19.43
CA LEU A 204 0.71 12.81 19.06
C LEU A 204 0.42 11.71 20.10
N GLN A 205 0.41 12.01 21.39
CA GLN A 205 0.11 11.05 22.47
C GLN A 205 -1.30 10.51 22.41
N VAL A 206 -2.29 11.36 22.09
CA VAL A 206 -3.67 10.90 21.87
C VAL A 206 -3.74 9.90 20.72
N ASN A 207 -2.77 9.93 19.79
CA ASN A 207 -2.65 9.05 18.64
C ASN A 207 -1.81 7.78 18.83
N GLY A 208 -1.35 7.48 20.05
CA GLY A 208 -0.80 6.16 20.39
C GLY A 208 0.71 6.01 20.20
N TYR A 209 1.49 7.04 20.55
CA TYR A 209 2.93 6.93 20.82
C TYR A 209 3.23 7.28 22.28
#